data_AF-N8WL77-F1
#
_entry.id   AF-N8WL77-F1
#
_cell.length_a   1.000
_cell.length_b   1.000
_cell.length_c   1.000
_cell.angle_alpha   90.00
_cell.angle_beta   90.00
_cell.angle_gamma   90.00
#
_symmetry.space_group_name_H-M   'P 1'
#
loop_
_entity.id
_entity.type
_entity.pdbx_description
1 polymer ?
#
loop_
_entity_poly.entity_id
_entity_poly.type
_entity_poly.pdbx_seq_one_letter_code
_entity_poly.pdbx_strand_id
1 'polypeptide(L)'
;MPYYRITQSVIRDNTITTKNGSLLYTNIGFKDPTIGVNILYNGASGLRNSTIFNNTGGYVANIREGMVLNNVTMIRNDAGLYLQAPKWIVKTTTTDENDEKKETNTDLVSASISNSIIVGNGENTCGLKTDPEDSTIVQSNLIDSTCDFSKFDKLLDRRNFSVGDNKLIAGNNIVDQKCDAPPASGLLCPYYTPKDQMLGFFKPRLLMAYNQLSDSLIVNKGRIYSDGGAVGLASCEGSDQRGKNRSGYDELCDLGAIELVINRGDIPIVGQDILYGEIAKFSIADSLLDGELLDPASCEQVLGKRSDGQAWQWGCLEIKQTATPSKGKLTLDQDGNITYVPDSNWHGADKFNLRVMTTTTRLNDVSNYYIEIPTTIVQDPPNNFKSKTVNVSGGSMGFGAIFMLLGLVGIRRFKS
;
A
#
# COMPACT_ATOMS: atom_id res chain seq x y z
N MET A 1 20.30 23.56 -12.52
CA MET A 1 18.83 23.67 -12.38
C MET A 1 18.38 22.47 -11.56
N PRO A 2 17.45 22.60 -10.60
CA PRO A 2 17.00 21.46 -9.79
C PRO A 2 16.39 20.43 -10.73
N TYR A 3 16.96 19.23 -10.81
CA TYR A 3 16.42 18.19 -11.69
C TYR A 3 16.51 16.83 -11.01
N TYR A 4 16.18 16.77 -9.72
CA TYR A 4 15.78 15.51 -9.15
C TYR A 4 14.26 15.41 -9.21
N ARG A 5 13.79 14.29 -9.76
CA ARG A 5 12.42 13.84 -9.64
C ARG A 5 12.48 12.45 -9.06
N ILE A 6 12.08 12.33 -7.81
CA ILE A 6 12.07 11.07 -7.08
C ILE A 6 10.61 10.68 -6.92
N THR A 7 10.27 9.49 -7.42
CA THR A 7 8.92 8.94 -7.39
C THR A 7 8.97 7.49 -6.95
N GLN A 8 7.95 7.00 -6.24
CA GLN A 8 7.81 5.57 -5.91
C GLN A 8 9.07 5.00 -5.26
N SER A 9 9.64 5.75 -4.31
CA SER A 9 10.96 5.47 -3.73
C SER A 9 10.88 5.36 -2.21
N VAL A 10 11.89 4.71 -1.64
CA VAL A 10 12.11 4.66 -0.19
C VAL A 10 13.48 5.26 0.11
N ILE A 11 13.53 6.25 1.01
CA ILE A 11 14.78 6.88 1.48
C ILE A 11 14.83 6.71 3.00
N ARG A 12 15.73 5.85 3.48
CA ARG A 12 15.80 5.52 4.91
C ARG A 12 17.22 5.26 5.39
N ASP A 13 17.42 5.44 6.69
CA ASP A 13 18.66 5.12 7.41
C ASP A 13 19.93 5.79 6.84
N ASN A 14 19.79 6.98 6.25
CA ASN A 14 20.94 7.76 5.80
C ASN A 14 21.41 8.71 6.90
N THR A 15 22.70 9.06 6.88
CA THR A 15 23.29 10.04 7.81
C THR A 15 23.92 11.19 7.05
N ILE A 16 23.50 12.41 7.38
CA ILE A 16 24.08 13.65 6.90
C ILE A 16 25.22 14.03 7.85
N THR A 17 26.43 14.20 7.32
CA THR A 17 27.60 14.59 8.11
C THR A 17 27.83 16.09 8.17
N THR A 18 27.20 16.84 7.26
CA THR A 18 27.32 18.29 7.17
C THR A 18 26.30 18.96 8.10
N LYS A 19 26.77 19.84 8.99
CA LYS A 19 25.90 20.58 9.91
C LYS A 19 24.84 21.38 9.12
N ASN A 20 23.57 21.25 9.51
CA ASN A 20 22.41 21.86 8.83
C ASN A 20 22.31 21.48 7.34
N GLY A 21 22.93 20.37 6.92
CA GLY A 21 22.84 19.87 5.56
C GLY A 21 21.47 19.29 5.24
N SER A 22 21.29 18.92 3.98
CA SER A 22 20.12 18.17 3.51
C SER A 22 20.56 16.91 2.76
N LEU A 23 19.84 15.79 2.90
CA LEU A 23 20.11 14.59 2.10
C LEU A 23 19.92 14.88 0.61
N LEU A 24 18.77 15.47 0.28
CA LEU A 24 18.44 15.91 -1.06
C LEU A 24 18.67 17.42 -1.12
N TYR A 25 19.74 17.81 -1.82
CA TYR A 25 20.18 19.19 -1.87
C TYR A 25 20.15 19.78 -3.27
N THR A 26 19.58 20.96 -3.37
CA THR A 26 19.55 21.82 -4.55
C THR A 26 20.17 23.17 -4.20
N ASN A 27 21.29 23.50 -4.87
CA ASN A 27 21.98 24.79 -4.66
C ASN A 27 21.18 25.99 -5.19
N ILE A 28 20.63 25.88 -6.40
CA ILE A 28 19.92 26.97 -7.10
C ILE A 28 18.58 26.44 -7.61
N GLY A 29 17.48 27.10 -7.23
CA GLY A 29 16.13 26.87 -7.74
C GLY A 29 15.93 27.30 -9.20
N PHE A 30 14.76 27.00 -9.76
CA PHE A 30 14.35 27.55 -11.04
C PHE A 30 14.05 29.06 -10.91
N LYS A 31 14.76 29.88 -11.69
CA LYS A 31 14.65 31.36 -11.66
C LYS A 31 14.47 31.99 -13.03
N ASP A 32 14.38 31.19 -14.09
CA ASP A 32 14.28 31.69 -15.45
C ASP A 32 12.86 32.20 -15.72
N PRO A 33 12.64 33.51 -15.89
CA PRO A 33 11.31 34.08 -16.06
C PRO A 33 10.64 33.69 -17.38
N THR A 34 11.38 33.11 -18.33
CA THR A 34 10.84 32.64 -19.63
C THR A 34 10.19 31.25 -19.53
N ILE A 35 10.54 30.48 -18.51
CA ILE A 35 9.93 29.20 -18.18
C ILE A 35 8.65 29.51 -17.40
N GLY A 36 7.52 29.66 -18.07
CA GLY A 36 6.24 29.98 -17.42
C GLY A 36 5.86 29.00 -16.30
N VAL A 37 4.85 29.36 -15.48
CA VAL A 37 4.44 28.60 -14.27
C VAL A 37 4.01 27.16 -14.49
N ASN A 38 3.81 26.75 -15.76
CA ASN A 38 3.46 25.38 -16.14
C ASN A 38 4.44 24.33 -15.60
N ILE A 39 5.70 24.68 -15.30
CA ILE A 39 6.65 23.73 -14.71
C ILE A 39 6.25 23.26 -13.29
N LEU A 40 5.51 24.09 -12.55
CA LEU A 40 4.95 23.76 -11.24
C LEU A 40 3.80 22.76 -11.39
N TYR A 41 2.91 22.99 -12.36
CA TYR A 41 1.77 22.13 -12.65
C TYR A 41 2.20 20.78 -13.27
N ASN A 42 3.23 20.79 -14.12
CA ASN A 42 3.77 19.58 -14.74
C ASN A 42 4.66 18.76 -13.79
N GLY A 43 5.01 19.32 -12.62
CA GLY A 43 5.68 18.57 -11.57
C GLY A 43 7.08 18.10 -11.93
N ALA A 44 7.82 18.92 -12.67
CA ALA A 44 9.09 18.51 -13.29
C ALA A 44 10.20 18.16 -12.27
N SER A 45 10.09 18.61 -11.01
CA SER A 45 11.07 18.32 -9.96
C SER A 45 10.44 18.15 -8.57
N GLY A 46 11.13 17.40 -7.71
CA GLY A 46 10.75 17.17 -6.32
C GLY A 46 10.51 15.70 -5.95
N LEU A 47 9.63 15.46 -4.99
CA LEU A 47 9.39 14.17 -4.34
C LEU A 47 7.92 13.78 -4.48
N ARG A 48 7.65 12.57 -4.97
CA ARG A 48 6.27 12.07 -5.16
C ARG A 48 6.13 10.63 -4.70
N ASN A 49 4.97 10.25 -4.15
CA ASN A 49 4.65 8.84 -3.85
C ASN A 49 5.78 8.07 -3.17
N SER A 50 6.42 8.67 -2.17
CA SER A 50 7.66 8.13 -1.61
C SER A 50 7.62 8.12 -0.10
N THR A 51 8.27 7.12 0.49
CA THR A 51 8.40 6.96 1.94
C THR A 51 9.81 7.37 2.36
N ILE A 52 9.91 8.24 3.36
CA ILE A 52 11.18 8.78 3.85
C ILE A 52 11.21 8.74 5.37
N PHE A 53 12.14 8.00 5.97
CA PHE A 53 12.16 7.87 7.42
C PHE A 53 13.50 7.51 8.03
N ASN A 54 13.67 7.78 9.32
CA ASN A 54 14.84 7.39 10.11
C ASN A 54 16.18 7.88 9.54
N ASN A 55 16.18 9.04 8.88
CA ASN A 55 17.41 9.69 8.43
C ASN A 55 17.92 10.64 9.52
N THR A 56 19.24 10.75 9.69
CA THR A 56 19.88 11.47 10.79
C THR A 56 20.85 12.57 10.34
N GLY A 57 21.11 13.56 11.20
CA GLY A 57 22.16 14.56 11.01
C GLY A 57 21.74 15.85 10.28
N GLY A 58 20.46 16.03 9.98
CA GLY A 58 19.95 17.23 9.28
C GLY A 58 18.62 17.02 8.54
N TYR A 59 18.33 17.89 7.58
CA TYR A 59 17.06 17.92 6.85
C TYR A 59 16.97 16.81 5.79
N VAL A 60 15.79 16.28 5.55
CA VAL A 60 15.54 15.37 4.43
C VAL A 60 15.80 16.06 3.10
N ALA A 61 15.24 17.24 2.90
CA ALA A 61 15.38 17.98 1.66
C ALA A 61 15.30 19.48 1.89
N ASN A 62 15.94 20.21 0.98
CA ASN A 62 15.78 21.63 0.90
C ASN A 62 14.83 21.99 -0.27
N ILE A 63 13.77 22.74 0.01
CA ILE A 63 12.74 23.06 -0.98
C ILE A 63 13.10 24.39 -1.65
N ARG A 64 13.23 24.35 -2.97
CA ARG A 64 13.60 25.46 -3.84
C ARG A 64 12.51 25.72 -4.87
N GLU A 65 12.65 26.85 -5.56
CA GLU A 65 11.78 27.24 -6.66
C GLU A 65 11.70 26.15 -7.74
N GLY A 66 10.49 25.84 -8.19
CA GLY A 66 10.16 24.79 -9.16
C GLY A 66 9.90 23.39 -8.56
N MET A 67 10.01 23.23 -7.24
CA MET A 67 9.87 21.92 -6.58
C MET A 67 8.47 21.66 -6.06
N VAL A 68 8.01 20.42 -6.24
CA VAL A 68 6.74 19.94 -5.69
C VAL A 68 6.98 18.68 -4.86
N LEU A 69 6.42 18.66 -3.67
CA LEU A 69 6.34 17.49 -2.81
C LEU A 69 4.87 17.06 -2.70
N ASN A 70 4.55 15.85 -3.12
CA ASN A 70 3.17 15.38 -3.17
C ASN A 70 3.05 13.91 -2.80
N ASN A 71 2.06 13.54 -1.98
CA ASN A 71 1.84 12.15 -1.59
C ASN A 71 3.11 11.49 -1.01
N VAL A 72 3.78 12.15 -0.05
CA VAL A 72 4.98 11.63 0.62
C VAL A 72 4.67 11.27 2.06
N THR A 73 5.18 10.13 2.54
CA THR A 73 5.17 9.80 3.96
C THR A 73 6.57 10.04 4.52
N MET A 74 6.75 11.12 5.27
CA MET A 74 8.00 11.54 5.88
C MET A 74 7.91 11.50 7.41
N ILE A 75 8.57 10.54 8.06
CA ILE A 75 8.43 10.36 9.51
C ILE A 75 9.74 10.03 10.21
N ARG A 76 9.90 10.44 11.48
CA ARG A 76 11.05 10.11 12.34
C ARG A 76 12.42 10.41 11.73
N ASN A 77 12.54 11.45 10.93
CA ASN A 77 13.83 11.98 10.53
C ASN A 77 14.32 12.96 11.60
N ASP A 78 15.64 13.16 11.72
CA ASP A 78 16.25 14.12 12.66
C ASP A 78 15.84 15.57 12.36
N ALA A 79 15.58 15.90 11.09
CA ALA A 79 14.79 17.07 10.71
C ALA A 79 13.95 16.78 9.46
N GLY A 80 12.90 17.57 9.25
CA GLY A 80 12.01 17.45 8.10
C GLY A 80 12.56 18.19 6.89
N LEU A 81 11.97 19.34 6.56
CA LEU A 81 12.25 20.10 5.35
C LEU A 81 12.78 21.50 5.68
N TYR A 82 13.68 21.98 4.83
CA TYR A 82 14.15 23.35 4.86
C TYR A 82 13.59 24.13 3.67
N LEU A 83 12.61 24.99 3.91
CA LEU A 83 11.86 25.75 2.92
C LEU A 83 12.59 27.05 2.58
N GLN A 84 12.98 27.19 1.31
CA GLN A 84 13.77 28.32 0.82
C GLN A 84 13.47 28.62 -0.65
N ALA A 85 12.17 28.64 -0.97
CA ALA A 85 11.64 28.91 -2.29
C ALA A 85 11.00 30.32 -2.32
N PRO A 86 11.78 31.38 -2.62
CA PRO A 86 11.23 32.72 -2.78
C PRO A 86 10.22 32.80 -3.92
N LYS A 87 9.42 33.87 -3.94
CA LYS A 87 8.42 34.09 -5.00
C LYS A 87 9.07 34.05 -6.38
N TRP A 88 8.37 33.43 -7.31
CA TRP A 88 8.70 33.47 -8.72
C TRP A 88 8.20 34.78 -9.33
N ILE A 89 9.07 35.51 -10.01
CA ILE A 89 8.70 36.77 -10.67
C ILE A 89 8.64 36.54 -12.18
N VAL A 90 7.44 36.54 -12.76
CA VAL A 90 7.24 36.50 -14.21
C VAL A 90 7.18 37.93 -14.73
N LYS A 91 7.97 38.22 -15.77
CA LYS A 91 7.94 39.52 -16.46
C LYS A 91 7.13 39.39 -17.73
N THR A 92 6.05 40.16 -17.83
CA THR A 92 5.22 40.23 -19.04
C THR A 92 5.38 41.61 -19.67
N THR A 93 5.76 41.64 -20.94
CA THR A 93 5.78 42.87 -21.75
C THR A 93 4.53 42.91 -22.61
N THR A 94 3.67 43.89 -22.40
CA THR A 94 2.51 44.17 -23.26
C THR A 94 2.78 45.43 -24.06
N THR A 95 2.53 45.40 -25.36
CA THR A 95 2.52 46.61 -26.20
C THR A 95 1.12 47.20 -26.20
N ASP A 96 0.99 48.49 -25.92
CA ASP A 96 -0.31 49.18 -25.97
C ASP A 96 -0.68 49.62 -27.40
N GLU A 97 -1.85 50.26 -27.54
CA GLU A 97 -2.37 50.74 -28.83
C GLU A 97 -1.49 51.83 -29.48
N ASN A 98 -0.54 52.42 -28.72
CA ASN A 98 0.40 53.44 -29.18
C ASN A 98 1.80 52.88 -29.50
N ASP A 99 1.95 51.55 -29.54
CA ASP A 99 3.22 50.85 -29.73
C ASP A 99 4.22 51.04 -28.54
N GLU A 100 3.73 51.49 -27.38
CA GLU A 100 4.53 51.59 -26.16
C GLU A 100 4.60 50.23 -25.44
N LYS A 101 5.81 49.80 -25.08
CA LYS A 101 6.04 48.58 -24.31
C LYS A 101 5.92 48.83 -22.82
N LYS A 102 4.96 48.18 -22.17
CA LYS A 102 4.79 48.17 -20.72
C LYS A 102 5.22 46.85 -20.12
N GLU A 103 6.17 46.88 -19.20
CA GLU A 103 6.56 45.71 -18.40
C GLU A 103 5.74 45.63 -17.13
N THR A 104 5.21 44.43 -16.83
CA THR A 104 4.53 44.12 -15.58
C THR A 104 5.19 42.90 -14.94
N ASN A 105 5.51 43.00 -13.65
CA ASN A 105 5.99 41.87 -12.86
C ASN A 105 4.81 41.22 -12.14
N THR A 106 4.70 39.90 -12.23
CA THR A 106 3.72 39.12 -11.47
C THR A 106 4.44 38.18 -10.53
N ASP A 107 4.18 38.35 -9.24
CA ASP A 107 4.65 37.48 -8.16
C ASP A 107 3.81 36.21 -8.08
N LEU A 108 4.46 35.05 -8.19
CA LEU A 108 3.83 33.74 -8.18
C LEU A 108 4.50 32.85 -7.15
N VAL A 109 3.76 31.88 -6.62
CA VAL A 109 4.31 30.85 -5.74
C VAL A 109 5.23 29.96 -6.56
N SER A 110 6.36 29.56 -5.97
CA SER A 110 7.40 28.81 -6.67
C SER A 110 7.59 27.38 -6.18
N ALA A 111 6.95 26.96 -5.08
CA ALA A 111 7.02 25.58 -4.58
C ALA A 111 5.76 25.19 -3.81
N SER A 112 5.46 23.89 -3.77
CA SER A 112 4.31 23.36 -3.04
C SER A 112 4.59 22.03 -2.36
N ILE A 113 3.91 21.83 -1.23
CA ILE A 113 3.91 20.61 -0.42
C ILE A 113 2.45 20.26 -0.14
N SER A 114 1.99 19.11 -0.65
CA SER A 114 0.59 18.69 -0.57
C SER A 114 0.42 17.20 -0.31
N ASN A 115 -0.76 16.83 0.18
CA ASN A 115 -1.26 15.46 0.30
C ASN A 115 -0.29 14.49 1.00
N SER A 116 0.50 14.99 1.94
CA SER A 116 1.62 14.26 2.55
C SER A 116 1.43 14.06 4.05
N ILE A 117 2.11 13.07 4.60
CA ILE A 117 2.25 12.86 6.04
C ILE A 117 3.66 13.30 6.41
N ILE A 118 3.80 14.36 7.20
CA ILE A 118 5.08 14.93 7.63
C ILE A 118 5.03 15.05 9.15
N VAL A 119 5.24 13.92 9.84
CA VAL A 119 5.00 13.79 11.29
C VAL A 119 6.20 13.15 11.99
N GLY A 120 6.56 13.64 13.17
CA GLY A 120 7.60 13.08 14.00
C GLY A 120 9.01 13.42 13.53
N ASN A 121 9.20 14.47 12.72
CA ASN A 121 10.52 14.86 12.22
C ASN A 121 11.15 15.92 13.13
N GLY A 122 12.35 15.67 13.66
CA GLY A 122 12.96 16.47 14.72
C GLY A 122 12.30 16.22 16.06
N GLU A 123 12.24 14.95 16.49
CA GLU A 123 11.71 14.53 17.79
C GLU A 123 10.25 14.96 18.06
N ASN A 124 9.39 14.91 17.04
CA ASN A 124 7.98 15.39 17.07
C ASN A 124 7.83 16.91 17.21
N THR A 125 8.87 17.67 16.87
CA THR A 125 8.72 19.09 16.55
C THR A 125 8.19 19.26 15.12
N CYS A 126 7.92 20.49 14.70
CA CYS A 126 7.35 20.75 13.37
C CYS A 126 8.18 20.16 12.22
N GLY A 127 9.50 20.00 12.41
CA GLY A 127 10.41 19.47 11.39
C GLY A 127 10.58 20.35 10.14
N LEU A 128 9.68 21.32 9.92
CA LEU A 128 9.72 22.31 8.86
C LEU A 128 10.41 23.58 9.36
N LYS A 129 11.44 24.01 8.65
CA LYS A 129 12.10 25.29 8.88
C LYS A 129 12.00 26.16 7.64
N THR A 130 11.70 27.44 7.84
CA THR A 130 11.41 28.39 6.76
C THR A 130 12.45 29.50 6.73
N ASP A 131 12.96 29.83 5.54
CA ASP A 131 13.76 31.02 5.29
C ASP A 131 12.89 32.30 5.24
N PRO A 132 13.44 33.49 5.58
CA PRO A 132 12.65 34.72 5.62
C PRO A 132 11.91 35.06 4.31
N GLU A 133 12.50 34.76 3.16
CA GLU A 133 11.93 35.04 1.84
C GLU A 133 11.08 33.88 1.29
N ASP A 134 10.92 32.78 2.02
CA ASP A 134 10.23 31.60 1.53
C ASP A 134 8.73 31.87 1.28
N SER A 135 8.29 31.41 0.11
CA SER A 135 6.92 31.55 -0.37
C SER A 135 6.21 30.21 -0.56
N THR A 136 6.86 29.09 -0.17
CA THR A 136 6.30 27.74 -0.33
C THR A 136 4.88 27.67 0.24
N ILE A 137 3.99 27.02 -0.51
CA ILE A 137 2.66 26.64 -0.01
C ILE A 137 2.77 25.24 0.60
N VAL A 138 2.34 25.11 1.86
CA VAL A 138 2.28 23.82 2.56
C VAL A 138 0.84 23.63 3.00
N GLN A 139 0.13 22.69 2.40
CA GLN A 139 -1.32 22.57 2.54
C GLN A 139 -1.82 21.13 2.39
N SER A 140 -2.97 20.80 2.94
CA SER A 140 -3.54 19.44 2.89
C SER A 140 -2.53 18.34 3.31
N ASN A 141 -1.71 18.60 4.33
CA ASN A 141 -0.79 17.60 4.89
C ASN A 141 -1.20 17.26 6.32
N LEU A 142 -0.85 16.06 6.78
CA LEU A 142 -0.84 15.72 8.19
C LEU A 142 0.51 16.11 8.78
N ILE A 143 0.53 17.01 9.76
CA ILE A 143 1.77 17.56 10.35
C ILE A 143 1.75 17.52 11.88
N ASP A 144 2.93 17.68 12.48
CA ASP A 144 3.08 17.74 13.92
C ASP A 144 2.28 18.91 14.54
N SER A 145 1.70 18.67 15.71
CA SER A 145 0.87 19.64 16.44
C SER A 145 1.64 20.90 16.89
N THR A 146 2.97 20.81 16.92
CA THR A 146 3.88 21.89 17.27
C THR A 146 4.13 22.88 16.13
N CYS A 147 3.66 22.58 14.91
CA CYS A 147 3.76 23.51 13.78
C CYS A 147 2.87 24.75 13.96
N ASP A 148 3.40 25.91 13.56
CA ASP A 148 2.60 27.12 13.41
C ASP A 148 1.88 27.11 12.06
N PHE A 149 0.66 26.58 12.07
CA PHE A 149 -0.19 26.46 10.88
C PHE A 149 -0.40 27.80 10.16
N SER A 150 -0.38 28.94 10.87
CA SER A 150 -0.60 30.26 10.25
C SER A 150 0.50 30.64 9.25
N LYS A 151 1.70 30.06 9.37
CA LYS A 151 2.81 30.26 8.43
C LYS A 151 2.65 29.45 7.13
N PHE A 152 1.87 28.37 7.18
CA PHE A 152 1.77 27.37 6.13
C PHE A 152 0.42 27.42 5.41
N ASP A 153 -0.67 27.57 6.17
CA ASP A 153 -2.05 27.65 5.72
C ASP A 153 -2.37 29.04 5.14
N LYS A 154 -1.63 29.43 4.10
CA LYS A 154 -1.82 30.69 3.37
C LYS A 154 -3.15 30.72 2.59
N LEU A 155 -3.84 29.58 2.49
CA LEU A 155 -5.14 29.40 1.85
C LEU A 155 -6.11 28.71 2.83
N LEU A 156 -7.19 29.39 3.20
CA LEU A 156 -8.12 28.97 4.27
C LEU A 156 -8.84 27.64 3.98
N ASP A 157 -8.96 27.29 2.70
CA ASP A 157 -9.72 26.15 2.21
C ASP A 157 -8.85 24.93 1.89
N ARG A 158 -7.56 24.95 2.23
CA ARG A 158 -6.67 23.77 2.18
C ARG A 158 -5.78 23.61 3.41
N ARG A 159 -6.36 23.78 4.60
CA ARG A 159 -5.61 23.69 5.86
C ARG A 159 -4.93 22.33 6.06
N ASN A 160 -3.73 22.37 6.61
CA ASN A 160 -3.07 21.18 7.14
C ASN A 160 -3.87 20.62 8.33
N PHE A 161 -3.67 19.33 8.58
CA PHE A 161 -4.26 18.60 9.70
C PHE A 161 -3.19 18.42 10.78
N SER A 162 -3.56 18.70 12.03
CA SER A 162 -2.71 18.38 13.18
C SER A 162 -2.86 16.90 13.53
N VAL A 163 -1.73 16.21 13.72
CA VAL A 163 -1.74 14.83 14.26
C VAL A 163 -2.27 14.77 15.69
N GLY A 164 -2.17 15.86 16.46
CA GLY A 164 -2.59 15.91 17.87
C GLY A 164 -1.91 14.83 18.71
N ASP A 165 -2.68 14.18 19.59
CA ASP A 165 -2.20 13.09 20.45
C ASP A 165 -2.33 11.70 19.81
N ASN A 166 -2.64 11.61 18.51
CA ASN A 166 -2.83 10.33 17.85
C ASN A 166 -1.51 9.56 17.77
N LYS A 167 -1.55 8.29 18.19
CA LYS A 167 -0.43 7.36 17.98
C LYS A 167 -0.18 7.21 16.47
N LEU A 168 1.03 7.51 16.01
CA LEU A 168 1.36 7.45 14.58
C LEU A 168 1.52 6.00 14.08
N ILE A 169 2.25 5.16 14.82
CA ILE A 169 2.57 3.78 14.41
C ILE A 169 1.83 2.77 15.30
N ALA A 170 1.22 1.76 14.69
CA ALA A 170 0.56 0.63 15.32
C ALA A 170 1.57 -0.42 15.82
N GLY A 171 2.26 -0.08 16.90
CA GLY A 171 3.32 -0.90 17.46
C GLY A 171 4.19 -0.09 18.41
N ASN A 172 5.28 -0.68 18.87
CA ASN A 172 6.31 0.02 19.64
C ASN A 172 7.55 0.32 18.79
N ASN A 173 7.74 -0.43 17.70
CA ASN A 173 8.82 -0.28 16.73
C ASN A 173 8.27 0.25 15.40
N ILE A 174 9.10 1.03 14.71
CA ILE A 174 8.77 1.60 13.40
C ILE A 174 9.06 0.66 12.24
N VAL A 175 9.98 -0.30 12.40
CA VAL A 175 10.43 -1.23 11.35
C VAL A 175 10.35 -2.65 11.88
N ASP A 176 10.08 -3.60 10.97
CA ASP A 176 10.17 -5.05 11.18
C ASP A 176 9.37 -5.57 12.39
N GLN A 177 8.34 -4.82 12.77
CA GLN A 177 7.33 -5.25 13.71
C GLN A 177 6.04 -5.51 12.94
N LYS A 178 5.43 -6.66 13.23
CA LYS A 178 4.05 -6.96 12.84
C LYS A 178 3.11 -5.86 13.35
N CYS A 179 2.26 -5.36 12.48
CA CYS A 179 1.26 -4.35 12.84
C CYS A 179 0.36 -4.89 13.96
N ASP A 180 0.25 -4.14 15.06
CA ASP A 180 -0.62 -4.51 16.17
C ASP A 180 -2.07 -4.51 15.68
N ALA A 181 -2.75 -5.66 15.76
CA ALA A 181 -4.08 -5.84 15.19
C ALA A 181 -5.13 -4.92 15.85
N PRO A 182 -6.21 -4.58 15.14
CA PRO A 182 -7.37 -3.92 15.74
C PRO A 182 -7.82 -4.65 17.02
N PRO A 183 -8.15 -3.94 18.11
CA PRO A 183 -8.46 -2.51 18.19
C PRO A 183 -7.25 -1.59 18.50
N ALA A 184 -6.01 -2.09 18.39
CA ALA A 184 -4.83 -1.28 18.69
C ALA A 184 -4.78 0.01 17.86
N SER A 185 -4.51 1.13 18.53
CA SER A 185 -4.37 2.44 17.88
C SER A 185 -3.06 2.57 17.08
N GLY A 186 -3.01 3.53 16.17
CA GLY A 186 -1.88 3.74 15.27
C GLY A 186 -2.38 4.13 13.89
N LEU A 187 -2.08 5.33 13.40
CA LEU A 187 -2.55 5.79 12.08
C LEU A 187 -1.94 5.00 10.91
N LEU A 188 -0.75 4.45 11.11
CA LEU A 188 0.01 3.66 10.14
C LEU A 188 0.45 2.33 10.76
N CYS A 189 0.51 1.26 9.98
CA CYS A 189 1.27 0.08 10.34
C CYS A 189 2.78 0.39 10.32
N PRO A 190 3.61 -0.31 11.11
CA PRO A 190 5.07 -0.24 10.98
C PRO A 190 5.52 -0.50 9.55
N TYR A 191 6.69 0.03 9.20
CA TYR A 191 7.32 -0.21 7.90
C TYR A 191 7.58 -1.71 7.75
N TYR A 192 7.08 -2.27 6.66
CA TYR A 192 7.35 -3.64 6.27
C TYR A 192 7.52 -3.72 4.76
N THR A 193 8.29 -4.70 4.33
CA THR A 193 8.43 -5.04 2.91
C THR A 193 7.63 -6.32 2.65
N PRO A 194 6.56 -6.27 1.84
CA PRO A 194 5.82 -7.48 1.50
C PRO A 194 6.73 -8.52 0.84
N LYS A 195 6.36 -9.79 0.98
CA LYS A 195 7.00 -10.88 0.25
C LYS A 195 6.89 -10.58 -1.25
N ASP A 196 7.98 -10.79 -1.99
CA ASP A 196 8.07 -10.58 -3.43
C ASP A 196 7.97 -9.12 -3.90
N GLN A 197 8.12 -8.14 -2.99
CA GLN A 197 8.28 -6.72 -3.34
C GLN A 197 9.69 -6.22 -3.00
N MET A 198 10.19 -5.29 -3.82
CA MET A 198 11.49 -4.66 -3.61
C MET A 198 11.44 -3.55 -2.56
N LEU A 199 10.32 -2.82 -2.49
CA LEU A 199 10.17 -1.64 -1.64
C LEU A 199 9.05 -1.87 -0.63
N GLY A 200 9.35 -1.65 0.65
CA GLY A 200 8.36 -1.60 1.71
C GLY A 200 7.69 -0.24 1.87
N PHE A 201 6.68 -0.19 2.73
CA PHE A 201 5.89 1.02 2.97
C PHE A 201 5.23 1.01 4.35
N PHE A 202 4.76 2.19 4.77
CA PHE A 202 3.84 2.33 5.89
C PHE A 202 2.41 2.22 5.37
N LYS A 203 1.66 1.20 5.78
CA LYS A 203 0.26 1.02 5.38
C LYS A 203 -0.65 1.92 6.22
N PRO A 204 -1.49 2.79 5.62
CA PRO A 204 -2.52 3.52 6.36
C PRO A 204 -3.49 2.58 7.07
N ARG A 205 -4.11 3.06 8.15
CA ARG A 205 -5.05 2.28 8.95
C ARG A 205 -6.35 3.02 9.17
N LEU A 206 -7.44 2.26 9.23
CA LEU A 206 -8.74 2.72 9.71
C LEU A 206 -8.97 2.16 11.11
N LEU A 207 -9.06 3.06 12.09
CA LEU A 207 -9.13 2.68 13.50
C LEU A 207 -10.54 2.19 13.88
N MET A 208 -10.62 1.33 14.90
CA MET A 208 -11.91 0.90 15.45
C MET A 208 -12.71 2.04 16.12
N ALA A 209 -12.03 3.12 16.53
CA ALA A 209 -12.68 4.30 17.09
C ALA A 209 -13.45 5.15 16.05
N TYR A 210 -13.23 4.93 14.76
CA TYR A 210 -13.89 5.69 13.70
C TYR A 210 -15.32 5.18 13.46
N ASN A 211 -16.30 6.06 13.32
CA ASN A 211 -17.67 5.65 13.01
C ASN A 211 -17.99 5.80 11.51
N GLN A 212 -17.23 6.64 10.82
CA GLN A 212 -17.35 6.95 9.40
C GLN A 212 -15.96 7.25 8.81
N LEU A 213 -15.82 7.14 7.49
CA LEU A 213 -14.52 7.37 6.81
C LEU A 213 -13.96 8.78 7.05
N SER A 214 -14.84 9.79 7.16
CA SER A 214 -14.47 11.18 7.42
C SER A 214 -13.83 11.40 8.80
N ASP A 215 -13.93 10.45 9.73
CA ASP A 215 -13.24 10.53 11.03
C ASP A 215 -11.73 10.25 10.90
N SER A 216 -11.29 9.63 9.79
CA SER A 216 -9.87 9.37 9.53
C SER A 216 -9.08 10.68 9.38
N LEU A 217 -7.82 10.67 9.84
CA LEU A 217 -6.88 11.77 9.59
C LEU A 217 -6.08 11.62 8.29
N ILE A 218 -6.13 10.44 7.67
CA ILE A 218 -5.31 10.11 6.49
C ILE A 218 -6.20 9.83 5.28
N VAL A 219 -7.26 9.05 5.48
CA VAL A 219 -8.04 8.46 4.38
C VAL A 219 -9.04 9.47 3.83
N ASN A 220 -9.10 9.64 2.50
CA ASN A 220 -9.94 10.63 1.80
C ASN A 220 -9.79 12.04 2.39
N LYS A 221 -8.54 12.50 2.49
CA LYS A 221 -8.19 13.82 3.04
C LYS A 221 -7.48 14.73 2.05
N GLY A 222 -7.25 14.27 0.82
CA GLY A 222 -7.03 15.14 -0.31
C GLY A 222 -8.23 16.10 -0.48
N ARG A 223 -8.00 17.29 -1.02
CA ARG A 223 -9.03 18.33 -1.16
C ARG A 223 -9.28 18.72 -2.61
N ILE A 224 -10.55 18.97 -2.94
CA ILE A 224 -11.04 19.89 -4.00
C ILE A 224 -12.00 20.89 -3.35
N TYR A 225 -12.12 22.09 -3.93
CA TYR A 225 -13.12 23.08 -3.57
C TYR A 225 -14.50 22.75 -4.17
N SER A 226 -15.58 23.08 -3.45
CA SER A 226 -16.97 22.96 -3.91
C SER A 226 -17.38 24.00 -4.96
N ASP A 227 -16.51 24.98 -5.27
CA ASP A 227 -16.77 26.07 -6.22
C ASP A 227 -16.21 25.82 -7.64
N GLY A 228 -15.59 24.66 -7.87
CA GLY A 228 -14.99 24.31 -9.15
C GLY A 228 -13.68 25.05 -9.49
N GLY A 229 -13.11 25.82 -8.54
CA GLY A 229 -11.87 26.55 -8.72
C GLY A 229 -10.60 25.73 -8.44
N ALA A 230 -9.57 25.93 -9.26
CA ALA A 230 -8.24 25.31 -9.10
C ALA A 230 -7.28 26.26 -8.35
N VAL A 231 -7.42 26.37 -7.02
CA VAL A 231 -6.42 27.07 -6.20
C VAL A 231 -5.60 26.06 -5.40
N GLY A 232 -4.50 25.62 -6.00
CA GLY A 232 -3.55 24.65 -5.44
C GLY A 232 -2.63 24.14 -6.55
N LEU A 233 -1.34 24.01 -6.25
CA LEU A 233 -0.34 23.66 -7.27
C LEU A 233 -0.19 22.15 -7.52
N ALA A 234 -0.84 21.29 -6.73
CA ALA A 234 -0.73 19.82 -6.87
C ALA A 234 -2.09 19.14 -6.63
N SER A 235 -2.54 18.39 -7.65
CA SER A 235 -3.63 17.38 -7.57
C SER A 235 -3.10 16.10 -6.93
N CYS A 236 -3.93 15.09 -6.76
CA CYS A 236 -3.46 13.77 -6.39
C CYS A 236 -2.69 13.10 -7.53
N GLU A 237 -1.69 12.30 -7.15
CA GLU A 237 -0.94 11.49 -8.09
C GLU A 237 -1.83 10.38 -8.68
N GLY A 238 -1.60 10.00 -9.94
CA GLY A 238 -2.38 8.93 -10.58
C GLY A 238 -2.11 7.53 -10.02
N SER A 239 -0.98 7.33 -9.35
CA SER A 239 -0.63 6.07 -8.67
C SER A 239 0.02 6.33 -7.32
N ASP A 240 0.11 5.31 -6.47
CA ASP A 240 0.79 5.35 -5.18
C ASP A 240 2.24 4.82 -5.28
N GLN A 241 2.94 4.71 -4.14
CA GLN A 241 4.32 4.20 -4.10
C GLN A 241 4.47 2.78 -4.66
N ARG A 242 3.43 1.95 -4.56
CA ARG A 242 3.42 0.56 -5.02
C ARG A 242 3.14 0.46 -6.53
N GLY A 243 2.85 1.59 -7.18
CA GLY A 243 2.38 1.60 -8.57
C GLY A 243 0.91 1.23 -8.71
N LYS A 244 0.15 1.13 -7.61
CA LYS A 244 -1.30 0.94 -7.70
C LYS A 244 -1.96 2.26 -8.07
N ASN A 245 -2.95 2.21 -8.96
CA ASN A 245 -3.71 3.40 -9.33
C ASN A 245 -4.42 3.97 -8.11
N ARG A 246 -4.37 5.30 -7.96
CA ARG A 246 -5.26 6.01 -7.05
C ARG A 246 -6.61 6.21 -7.70
N SER A 247 -7.60 6.62 -6.91
CA SER A 247 -8.95 6.93 -7.39
C SER A 247 -8.96 7.98 -8.51
N GLY A 248 -7.96 8.88 -8.52
CA GLY A 248 -7.86 10.00 -9.46
C GLY A 248 -8.78 11.17 -9.09
N TYR A 249 -9.58 11.03 -8.04
CA TYR A 249 -10.40 12.08 -7.46
C TYR A 249 -9.62 12.70 -6.29
N ASP A 250 -9.31 13.99 -6.35
CA ASP A 250 -8.48 14.58 -5.30
C ASP A 250 -9.20 14.59 -3.93
N GLU A 251 -10.53 14.56 -3.89
CA GLU A 251 -11.31 14.47 -2.64
C GLU A 251 -11.31 13.07 -2.02
N LEU A 252 -11.00 12.03 -2.80
CA LEU A 252 -10.95 10.63 -2.36
C LEU A 252 -9.52 10.11 -2.29
N CYS A 253 -8.60 11.00 -1.95
CA CYS A 253 -7.18 10.71 -2.00
C CYS A 253 -6.61 10.66 -0.59
N ASP A 254 -5.82 9.62 -0.34
CA ASP A 254 -5.20 9.42 0.96
C ASP A 254 -3.92 10.25 1.11
N LEU A 255 -3.71 10.79 2.31
CA LEU A 255 -2.46 11.48 2.62
C LEU A 255 -1.30 10.49 2.67
N GLY A 256 -0.15 10.92 2.15
CA GLY A 256 1.08 10.15 2.16
C GLY A 256 1.24 9.25 0.94
N ALA A 257 2.23 8.35 1.03
CA ALA A 257 2.75 7.58 -0.09
C ALA A 257 1.86 6.44 -0.58
N ILE A 258 0.90 6.01 0.23
CA ILE A 258 0.08 4.82 0.00
C ILE A 258 -1.40 5.21 0.02
N GLU A 259 -2.14 4.67 -0.94
CA GLU A 259 -3.60 4.73 -1.01
C GLU A 259 -4.18 3.39 -0.52
N LEU A 260 -5.22 3.40 0.31
CA LEU A 260 -5.94 2.17 0.64
C LEU A 260 -6.78 1.71 -0.56
N VAL A 261 -6.49 0.51 -1.06
CA VAL A 261 -7.17 -0.03 -2.25
C VAL A 261 -8.10 -1.17 -1.87
N ILE A 262 -9.40 -0.97 -2.11
CA ILE A 262 -10.43 -2.00 -1.94
C ILE A 262 -10.91 -2.50 -3.32
N ASN A 263 -10.23 -3.51 -3.88
CA ASN A 263 -10.64 -4.11 -5.15
C ASN A 263 -11.32 -5.48 -4.96
N ARG A 264 -12.65 -5.50 -4.93
CA ARG A 264 -13.43 -6.75 -4.78
C ARG A 264 -13.55 -7.57 -6.07
N GLY A 265 -13.14 -7.03 -7.21
CA GLY A 265 -13.20 -7.72 -8.50
C GLY A 265 -12.08 -8.74 -8.69
N ASP A 266 -11.06 -8.74 -7.83
CA ASP A 266 -9.86 -9.56 -7.95
C ASP A 266 -9.52 -10.24 -6.61
N ILE A 267 -10.42 -11.12 -6.18
CA ILE A 267 -10.22 -11.93 -4.96
C ILE A 267 -9.79 -13.34 -5.40
N PRO A 268 -8.58 -13.81 -5.02
CA PRO A 268 -8.10 -15.12 -5.42
C PRO A 268 -8.91 -16.24 -4.75
N ILE A 269 -8.99 -17.38 -5.44
CA ILE A 269 -9.47 -18.62 -4.81
C ILE A 269 -8.37 -19.12 -3.87
N VAL A 270 -8.74 -19.44 -2.64
CA VAL A 270 -7.84 -19.97 -1.60
C VAL A 270 -8.17 -21.42 -1.27
N GLY A 271 -7.28 -22.08 -0.54
CA GLY A 271 -7.46 -23.43 -0.05
C GLY A 271 -6.22 -24.29 -0.28
N GLN A 272 -6.38 -25.60 -0.14
CA GLN A 272 -5.26 -26.53 -0.21
C GLN A 272 -5.75 -27.95 -0.58
N ASP A 273 -4.91 -28.67 -1.32
CA ASP A 273 -5.04 -30.11 -1.53
C ASP A 273 -4.35 -30.87 -0.39
N ILE A 274 -5.07 -31.83 0.20
CA ILE A 274 -4.64 -32.60 1.38
C ILE A 274 -4.90 -34.09 1.19
N LEU A 275 -4.14 -34.93 1.89
CA LEU A 275 -4.42 -36.36 1.99
C LEU A 275 -5.36 -36.68 3.17
N TYR A 276 -5.84 -37.92 3.21
CA TYR A 276 -6.62 -38.42 4.35
C TYR A 276 -5.87 -38.25 5.68
N GLY A 277 -6.56 -37.69 6.67
CA GLY A 277 -6.01 -37.40 7.99
C GLY A 277 -5.15 -36.13 8.08
N GLU A 278 -4.89 -35.43 6.97
CA GLU A 278 -4.14 -34.17 6.99
C GLU A 278 -5.03 -32.96 7.32
N ILE A 279 -4.38 -31.91 7.82
CA ILE A 279 -5.00 -30.61 8.14
C ILE A 279 -4.54 -29.60 7.09
N ALA A 280 -5.49 -28.91 6.46
CA ALA A 280 -5.18 -27.85 5.51
C ALA A 280 -4.80 -26.57 6.27
N LYS A 281 -3.72 -25.90 5.82
CA LYS A 281 -3.19 -24.64 6.33
C LYS A 281 -2.86 -23.71 5.16
N PHE A 282 -3.61 -22.62 5.04
CA PHE A 282 -3.46 -21.64 3.97
C PHE A 282 -3.73 -20.23 4.49
N SER A 283 -3.43 -19.19 3.71
CA SER A 283 -3.63 -17.80 4.10
C SER A 283 -4.65 -17.11 3.20
N ILE A 284 -5.40 -16.18 3.77
CA ILE A 284 -6.29 -15.24 3.08
C ILE A 284 -5.76 -13.81 3.07
N ALA A 285 -4.51 -13.58 3.48
CA ALA A 285 -3.94 -12.24 3.63
C ALA A 285 -4.03 -11.41 2.33
N ASP A 286 -3.79 -12.03 1.18
CA ASP A 286 -3.88 -11.38 -0.14
C ASP A 286 -5.33 -11.01 -0.53
N SER A 287 -6.31 -11.64 0.12
CA SER A 287 -7.74 -11.36 -0.09
C SER A 287 -8.28 -10.22 0.78
N LEU A 288 -7.50 -9.64 1.70
CA LEU A 288 -7.98 -8.67 2.68
C LEU A 288 -8.08 -7.22 2.18
N LEU A 289 -7.65 -6.95 0.93
CA LEU A 289 -7.84 -5.65 0.25
C LEU A 289 -7.32 -4.44 1.06
N ASP A 290 -6.04 -4.50 1.45
CA ASP A 290 -5.35 -3.56 2.36
C ASP A 290 -5.95 -3.42 3.79
N GLY A 291 -7.12 -4.03 4.06
CA GLY A 291 -7.76 -4.03 5.37
C GLY A 291 -7.06 -4.91 6.40
N GLU A 292 -7.46 -4.74 7.65
CA GLU A 292 -7.04 -5.58 8.79
C GLU A 292 -8.26 -6.33 9.35
N LEU A 293 -8.09 -7.58 9.75
CA LEU A 293 -9.16 -8.36 10.36
C LEU A 293 -9.57 -7.75 11.71
N LEU A 294 -10.88 -7.69 11.96
CA LEU A 294 -11.41 -7.32 13.27
C LEU A 294 -11.19 -8.46 14.26
N ASP A 295 -10.92 -8.13 15.52
CA ASP A 295 -10.90 -9.11 16.59
C ASP A 295 -12.33 -9.56 16.99
N PRO A 296 -12.49 -10.71 17.68
CA PRO A 296 -13.78 -11.21 18.10
C PRO A 296 -14.66 -10.21 18.88
N ALA A 297 -14.07 -9.39 19.77
CA ALA A 297 -14.84 -8.45 20.57
C ALA A 297 -15.35 -7.29 19.72
N SER A 298 -14.52 -6.76 18.80
CA SER A 298 -14.95 -5.76 17.82
C SER A 298 -16.06 -6.28 16.90
N CYS A 299 -16.00 -7.56 16.51
CA CYS A 299 -17.08 -8.17 15.72
C CYS A 299 -18.40 -8.21 16.47
N GLU A 300 -18.39 -8.58 17.75
CA GLU A 300 -19.60 -8.54 18.59
C GLU A 300 -20.12 -7.10 18.75
N GLN A 301 -19.21 -6.12 18.85
CA GLN A 301 -19.60 -4.71 18.93
C GLN A 301 -20.31 -4.21 17.66
N VAL A 302 -19.85 -4.62 16.48
CA VAL A 302 -20.40 -4.17 15.19
C VAL A 302 -21.66 -4.94 14.80
N LEU A 303 -21.66 -6.26 14.98
CA LEU A 303 -22.71 -7.16 14.47
C LEU A 303 -23.66 -7.70 15.56
N GLY A 304 -23.34 -7.48 16.83
CA GLY A 304 -24.00 -8.15 17.94
C GLY A 304 -23.55 -9.60 18.10
N LYS A 305 -24.23 -10.36 18.96
CA LYS A 305 -23.95 -11.78 19.17
C LYS A 305 -24.38 -12.61 17.97
N ARG A 306 -23.63 -13.67 17.68
CA ARG A 306 -24.01 -14.63 16.64
C ARG A 306 -25.32 -15.32 17.00
N SER A 307 -26.14 -15.57 15.98
CA SER A 307 -27.41 -16.27 16.10
C SER A 307 -27.27 -17.75 16.49
N ASP A 308 -26.10 -18.35 16.21
CA ASP A 308 -25.77 -19.73 16.58
C ASP A 308 -25.19 -19.88 17.99
N GLY A 309 -25.07 -18.78 18.74
CA GLY A 309 -24.55 -18.76 20.11
C GLY A 309 -23.04 -18.98 20.23
N GLN A 310 -22.30 -19.09 19.12
CA GLN A 310 -20.85 -19.18 19.15
C GLN A 310 -20.19 -17.80 19.32
N ALA A 311 -18.92 -17.79 19.73
CA ALA A 311 -18.11 -16.59 19.71
C ALA A 311 -17.74 -16.22 18.26
N TRP A 312 -17.55 -14.93 18.00
CA TRP A 312 -16.93 -14.49 16.75
C TRP A 312 -15.48 -14.98 16.67
N GLN A 313 -15.02 -15.24 15.46
CA GLN A 313 -13.59 -15.39 15.16
C GLN A 313 -13.07 -14.09 14.53
N TRP A 314 -11.75 -14.02 14.32
CA TRP A 314 -11.13 -12.91 13.58
C TRP A 314 -11.82 -12.69 12.24
N GLY A 315 -11.95 -11.43 11.84
CA GLY A 315 -12.62 -11.04 10.60
C GLY A 315 -14.13 -11.23 10.61
N CYS A 316 -14.76 -11.42 11.77
CA CYS A 316 -16.19 -11.68 11.89
C CYS A 316 -16.62 -12.84 10.98
N LEU A 317 -15.79 -13.88 10.98
CA LEU A 317 -15.83 -14.98 10.03
C LEU A 317 -17.21 -15.66 9.94
N GLU A 318 -17.75 -15.70 8.73
CA GLU A 318 -18.87 -16.54 8.35
C GLU A 318 -18.49 -17.48 7.21
N ILE A 319 -19.08 -18.68 7.22
CA ILE A 319 -18.89 -19.67 6.17
C ILE A 319 -20.19 -19.80 5.39
N LYS A 320 -20.16 -19.45 4.12
CA LYS A 320 -21.28 -19.59 3.20
C LYS A 320 -21.06 -20.81 2.32
N GLN A 321 -21.78 -21.88 2.63
CA GLN A 321 -21.76 -23.09 1.82
C GLN A 321 -22.33 -22.82 0.43
N THR A 322 -21.70 -23.36 -0.61
CA THR A 322 -22.11 -23.10 -2.01
C THR A 322 -22.88 -24.26 -2.63
N ALA A 323 -22.39 -25.50 -2.44
CA ALA A 323 -22.98 -26.68 -3.08
C ALA A 323 -23.15 -27.87 -2.12
N THR A 324 -22.32 -27.97 -1.07
CA THR A 324 -22.32 -29.11 -0.15
C THR A 324 -22.44 -28.65 1.30
N PRO A 325 -22.91 -29.51 2.22
CA PRO A 325 -22.69 -29.29 3.65
C PRO A 325 -21.20 -29.20 3.96
N SER A 326 -20.86 -28.53 5.06
CA SER A 326 -19.47 -28.44 5.54
C SER A 326 -18.87 -29.83 5.74
N LYS A 327 -17.65 -30.07 5.26
CA LYS A 327 -16.93 -31.34 5.44
C LYS A 327 -15.80 -31.27 6.48
N GLY A 328 -15.77 -30.16 7.21
CA GLY A 328 -14.78 -29.89 8.24
C GLY A 328 -15.09 -28.62 9.01
N LYS A 329 -14.17 -28.27 9.90
CA LYS A 329 -14.20 -27.06 10.72
C LYS A 329 -12.97 -26.22 10.45
N LEU A 330 -13.11 -24.90 10.52
CA LEU A 330 -12.00 -24.00 10.31
C LEU A 330 -11.87 -22.94 11.39
N THR A 331 -10.62 -22.53 11.62
CA THR A 331 -10.25 -21.42 12.49
C THR A 331 -9.47 -20.38 11.71
N LEU A 332 -9.75 -19.10 11.95
CA LEU A 332 -9.04 -17.95 11.39
C LEU A 332 -8.33 -17.18 12.50
N ASP A 333 -7.03 -16.91 12.31
CA ASP A 333 -6.25 -16.04 13.18
C ASP A 333 -6.20 -14.59 12.66
N GLN A 334 -5.55 -13.71 13.43
CA GLN A 334 -5.41 -12.29 13.10
C GLN A 334 -4.61 -12.01 11.83
N ASP A 335 -3.77 -12.95 11.38
CA ASP A 335 -2.87 -12.81 10.23
C ASP A 335 -3.53 -13.27 8.93
N GLY A 336 -4.77 -13.74 9.02
CA GLY A 336 -5.42 -14.35 7.88
C GLY A 336 -4.99 -15.80 7.66
N ASN A 337 -4.31 -16.46 8.61
CA ASN A 337 -4.03 -17.88 8.47
C ASN A 337 -5.27 -18.69 8.86
N ILE A 338 -5.63 -19.63 7.98
CA ILE A 338 -6.70 -20.58 8.16
C ILE A 338 -6.11 -21.94 8.50
N THR A 339 -6.69 -22.59 9.50
CA THR A 339 -6.50 -24.02 9.75
C THR A 339 -7.85 -24.71 9.54
N TYR A 340 -7.91 -25.66 8.60
CA TYR A 340 -9.10 -26.45 8.30
C TYR A 340 -8.87 -27.92 8.67
N VAL A 341 -9.74 -28.45 9.52
CA VAL A 341 -9.73 -29.83 10.02
C VAL A 341 -10.91 -30.58 9.40
N PRO A 342 -10.68 -31.57 8.51
CA PRO A 342 -11.74 -32.41 7.97
C PRO A 342 -12.47 -33.18 9.08
N ASP A 343 -13.79 -33.34 8.96
CA ASP A 343 -14.59 -34.13 9.92
C ASP A 343 -14.40 -35.64 9.72
N SER A 344 -13.98 -36.07 8.53
CA SER A 344 -13.73 -37.47 8.16
C SER A 344 -12.81 -37.56 6.92
N ASN A 345 -12.48 -38.78 6.49
CA ASN A 345 -11.73 -39.03 5.24
C ASN A 345 -12.69 -39.14 4.06
N TRP A 346 -13.01 -38.01 3.43
CA TRP A 346 -13.83 -37.95 2.22
C TRP A 346 -12.93 -37.79 0.99
N HIS A 347 -13.42 -38.23 -0.17
CA HIS A 347 -12.75 -38.00 -1.46
C HIS A 347 -13.47 -36.90 -2.24
N GLY A 348 -12.71 -36.00 -2.86
CA GLY A 348 -13.24 -34.96 -3.74
C GLY A 348 -12.92 -33.57 -3.24
N ALA A 349 -13.88 -32.63 -3.33
CA ALA A 349 -13.70 -31.24 -2.90
C ALA A 349 -14.76 -30.78 -1.88
N ASP A 350 -14.39 -29.88 -0.97
CA ASP A 350 -15.27 -29.03 -0.17
C ASP A 350 -15.17 -27.59 -0.71
N LYS A 351 -16.32 -27.00 -1.10
CA LYS A 351 -16.38 -25.69 -1.76
C LYS A 351 -17.34 -24.74 -1.03
N PHE A 352 -16.80 -23.65 -0.51
CA PHE A 352 -17.54 -22.64 0.23
C PHE A 352 -16.92 -21.26 0.04
N ASN A 353 -17.65 -20.22 0.39
CA ASN A 353 -17.12 -18.86 0.48
C ASN A 353 -16.87 -18.53 1.95
N LEU A 354 -15.66 -18.07 2.25
CA LEU A 354 -15.39 -17.36 3.50
C LEU A 354 -15.92 -15.94 3.34
N ARG A 355 -16.65 -15.45 4.34
CA ARG A 355 -17.07 -14.05 4.42
C ARG A 355 -16.33 -13.44 5.60
N VAL A 356 -15.51 -12.44 5.33
CA VAL A 356 -14.75 -11.73 6.35
C VAL A 356 -14.97 -10.22 6.24
N MET A 357 -14.97 -9.56 7.39
CA MET A 357 -15.03 -8.11 7.54
C MET A 357 -13.65 -7.60 7.96
N THR A 358 -13.25 -6.46 7.41
CA THR A 358 -12.01 -5.78 7.74
C THR A 358 -12.27 -4.36 8.24
N THR A 359 -11.23 -3.71 8.75
CA THR A 359 -11.26 -2.28 9.10
C THR A 359 -11.69 -1.39 7.94
N THR A 360 -11.40 -1.78 6.70
CA THR A 360 -11.78 -1.04 5.49
C THR A 360 -13.21 -1.31 5.06
N THR A 361 -13.74 -2.52 5.26
CA THR A 361 -15.10 -2.85 4.81
C THR A 361 -16.19 -2.59 5.83
N ARG A 362 -15.86 -2.51 7.14
CA ARG A 362 -16.87 -2.27 8.20
C ARG A 362 -17.53 -0.89 8.14
N LEU A 363 -16.93 0.07 7.43
CA LEU A 363 -17.43 1.44 7.28
C LEU A 363 -18.32 1.60 6.04
N ASN A 364 -18.56 0.52 5.29
CA ASN A 364 -19.47 0.51 4.14
C ASN A 364 -20.93 0.37 4.59
N ASP A 365 -21.87 0.37 3.65
CA ASP A 365 -23.23 -0.07 3.93
C ASP A 365 -23.25 -1.55 4.37
N VAL A 366 -24.23 -1.91 5.21
CA VAL A 366 -24.37 -3.26 5.79
C VAL A 366 -24.39 -4.38 4.73
N SER A 367 -24.94 -4.11 3.55
CA SER A 367 -24.96 -5.06 2.43
C SER A 367 -23.57 -5.38 1.87
N ASN A 368 -22.56 -4.54 2.16
CA ASN A 368 -21.21 -4.59 1.63
C ASN A 368 -20.14 -4.76 2.72
N TYR A 369 -20.51 -5.18 3.92
CA TYR A 369 -19.54 -5.42 5.00
C TYR A 369 -18.53 -6.52 4.72
N TYR A 370 -18.94 -7.56 4.01
CA TYR A 370 -18.12 -8.76 3.85
C TYR A 370 -17.37 -8.78 2.52
N ILE A 371 -16.13 -9.24 2.58
CA ILE A 371 -15.36 -9.74 1.45
C ILE A 371 -15.73 -11.22 1.29
N GLU A 372 -16.22 -11.64 0.11
CA GLU A 372 -16.46 -13.05 -0.19
C GLU A 372 -15.21 -13.66 -0.83
N ILE A 373 -14.62 -14.66 -0.18
CA ILE A 373 -13.39 -15.33 -0.61
C ILE A 373 -13.72 -16.77 -0.98
N PRO A 374 -13.68 -17.12 -2.29
CA PRO A 374 -13.92 -18.49 -2.73
C PRO A 374 -12.86 -19.43 -2.16
N THR A 375 -13.28 -20.53 -1.55
CA THR A 375 -12.39 -21.49 -0.91
C THR A 375 -12.66 -22.90 -1.42
N THR A 376 -11.59 -23.63 -1.76
CA THR A 376 -11.65 -25.03 -2.19
C THR A 376 -10.63 -25.87 -1.42
N ILE A 377 -11.11 -26.87 -0.68
CA ILE A 377 -10.25 -27.91 -0.09
C ILE A 377 -10.45 -29.18 -0.89
N VAL A 378 -9.38 -29.78 -1.39
CA VAL A 378 -9.43 -31.08 -2.06
C VAL A 378 -8.83 -32.12 -1.13
N GLN A 379 -9.54 -33.24 -0.92
CA GLN A 379 -9.03 -34.34 -0.11
C GLN A 379 -8.98 -35.63 -0.92
N ASP A 380 -7.81 -36.28 -0.88
CA ASP A 380 -7.53 -37.50 -1.62
C ASP A 380 -7.00 -38.64 -0.74
N PRO A 381 -7.29 -39.90 -1.11
CA PRO A 381 -6.65 -41.04 -0.46
C PRO A 381 -5.13 -40.99 -0.69
N PRO A 382 -4.31 -41.51 0.24
CA PRO A 382 -2.87 -41.59 0.06
C PRO A 382 -2.54 -42.36 -1.22
N ASN A 383 -1.62 -41.82 -2.03
CA ASN A 383 -1.18 -42.44 -3.28
C ASN A 383 -0.22 -43.62 -2.99
N ASN A 384 -0.76 -44.70 -2.42
CA ASN A 384 -0.01 -45.90 -2.03
C ASN A 384 -0.13 -47.04 -3.06
N PHE A 385 -0.52 -46.73 -4.30
CA PHE A 385 -0.59 -47.70 -5.37
C PHE A 385 0.80 -48.29 -5.63
N LYS A 386 1.06 -49.48 -5.07
CA LYS A 386 2.21 -50.28 -5.48
C LYS A 386 1.98 -50.71 -6.92
N SER A 387 2.89 -50.34 -7.82
CA SER A 387 2.95 -50.93 -9.16
C SER A 387 3.06 -52.44 -8.99
N LYS A 388 1.95 -53.15 -9.15
CA LYS A 388 2.00 -54.59 -9.38
C LYS A 388 2.44 -54.73 -10.81
N THR A 389 3.76 -54.88 -11.03
CA THR A 389 4.24 -55.52 -12.24
C THR A 389 3.62 -56.92 -12.24
N VAL A 390 2.47 -57.07 -12.91
CA VAL A 390 1.98 -58.37 -13.29
C VAL A 390 3.07 -58.94 -14.18
N ASN A 391 3.80 -59.93 -13.68
CA ASN A 391 4.62 -60.79 -14.52
C ASN A 391 3.63 -61.44 -15.49
N VAL A 392 3.50 -60.86 -16.68
CA VAL A 392 2.95 -61.56 -17.83
C VAL A 392 3.94 -62.67 -18.16
N SER A 393 3.80 -63.81 -17.47
CA SER A 393 4.41 -65.08 -17.88
C SER A 393 3.69 -65.53 -19.15
N GLY A 394 3.96 -64.85 -20.26
CA GLY A 394 3.21 -65.03 -21.48
C GLY A 394 3.68 -64.10 -22.58
N GLY A 395 4.70 -64.54 -23.33
CA GLY A 395 4.83 -64.14 -24.73
C GLY A 395 5.93 -63.13 -25.06
N SER A 396 7.19 -63.44 -24.75
CA SER A 396 8.26 -63.15 -25.72
C SER A 396 9.26 -64.30 -25.71
N MET A 397 9.04 -65.26 -26.60
CA MET A 397 10.12 -66.11 -27.13
C MET A 397 10.98 -65.26 -28.09
N GLY A 398 11.49 -64.13 -27.60
CA GLY A 398 12.04 -63.07 -28.45
C GLY A 398 13.53 -63.19 -28.77
N PHE A 399 14.34 -63.86 -27.94
CA PHE A 399 15.79 -63.90 -28.15
C PHE A 399 16.33 -65.30 -28.51
N GLY A 400 15.92 -66.36 -27.81
CA GLY A 400 16.40 -67.72 -28.10
C GLY A 400 16.00 -68.23 -29.48
N ALA A 401 14.77 -67.94 -29.92
CA ALA A 401 14.28 -68.31 -31.25
C ALA A 401 15.03 -67.56 -32.37
N ILE A 402 15.39 -66.30 -32.14
CA ILE A 402 16.15 -65.49 -33.10
C ILE A 402 17.59 -66.03 -33.26
N PHE A 403 18.26 -66.39 -32.16
CA PHE A 403 19.59 -67.01 -32.23
C PHE A 403 19.57 -68.39 -32.89
N MET A 404 18.52 -69.18 -32.67
CA MET A 404 18.35 -70.47 -33.35
C MET A 404 18.13 -70.28 -34.87
N LEU A 405 17.34 -69.27 -35.27
CA LEU A 405 17.13 -68.94 -36.69
C LEU A 405 18.43 -68.47 -37.36
N LEU A 406 19.19 -67.60 -36.71
CA LEU A 406 20.48 -67.10 -37.21
C LEU A 406 21.54 -68.22 -37.27
N GLY A 407 21.54 -69.13 -36.29
CA GLY A 407 22.39 -70.32 -36.31
C GLY A 407 22.09 -71.24 -37.50
N LEU A 408 20.81 -71.47 -37.80
CA LEU A 408 20.39 -72.27 -38.96
C LEU A 408 20.75 -71.61 -40.30
N VAL A 409 20.70 -70.28 -40.40
CA VAL A 409 21.18 -69.54 -41.57
C VAL A 409 22.70 -69.64 -41.72
N GLY A 410 23.45 -69.62 -40.62
CA GLY A 410 24.91 -69.84 -40.62
C GLY A 410 25.31 -71.24 -41.08
N ILE A 411 24.62 -72.28 -40.62
CA ILE A 411 24.90 -73.69 -40.99
C ILE A 411 24.65 -73.93 -42.48
N ARG A 412 23.70 -73.22 -43.11
CA ARG A 412 23.42 -73.34 -44.55
C ARG A 412 24.55 -72.78 -45.44
N ARG A 413 25.45 -71.93 -44.93
CA ARG A 413 26.60 -71.39 -45.67
C ARG A 413 27.88 -72.22 -45.58
N PHE A 414 27.93 -73.24 -44.71
CA PHE A 414 29.08 -74.15 -44.61
C PHE A 414 28.86 -75.49 -45.34
N LYS A 415 27.75 -75.64 -46.06
CA LYS A 415 27.53 -76.69 -47.06
C LYS A 415 27.20 -76.05 -48.41
N SER A 416 28.20 -75.39 -48.99
CA SER A 416 28.36 -75.22 -50.43
C SER A 416 29.82 -74.97 -50.77
#